data_AF-A0A9D2M6B3-F1
#
_entry.id   AF-A0A9D2M6B3-F1
#
_cell.length_a   1.000
_cell.length_b   1.000
_cell.length_c   1.000
_cell.angle_alpha   90.00
_cell.angle_beta   90.00
_cell.angle_gamma   90.00
#
_symmetry.space_group_name_H-M   'P 1'
#
loop_
_entity.id
_entity.type
_entity.pdbx_description
1 polymer ?
#
loop_
_entity_poly.entity_id
_entity_poly.type
_entity_poly.pdbx_seq_one_letter_code
_entity_poly.pdbx_strand_id
1 'polypeptide(L)' 'MPTFNQLVRKGREVLVTKSTAPALQKSYNSQKKQYTTM' A
#
# COMPACT_ATOMS: atom_id res chain seq x y z
N MET A 1 23.48 -3.16 5.71
CA MET A 1 23.46 -2.38 4.46
C MET A 1 23.87 -3.29 3.31
N PRO A 2 23.03 -3.51 2.28
CA PRO A 2 23.33 -4.42 1.18
C PRO A 2 24.34 -3.82 0.19
N THR A 3 25.14 -4.68 -0.46
CA THR A 3 26.11 -4.29 -1.50
C THR A 3 25.43 -4.08 -2.86
N PHE A 4 26.07 -3.34 -3.77
CA PHE A 4 25.51 -3.05 -5.09
C PHE A 4 25.11 -4.32 -5.87
N ASN A 5 25.96 -5.35 -5.82
CA ASN A 5 25.70 -6.63 -6.49
C ASN A 5 24.54 -7.44 -5.88
N GLN A 6 24.16 -7.16 -4.63
CA GLN A 6 22.97 -7.72 -4.00
C GLN A 6 21.70 -7.00 -4.49
N LEU A 7 21.80 -5.68 -4.69
CA LEU A 7 20.70 -4.85 -5.18
C LEU A 7 20.37 -5.10 -6.64
N VAL A 8 21.38 -5.31 -7.48
CA VAL A 8 21.20 -5.62 -8.91
C VAL A 8 20.47 -6.96 -9.10
N ARG A 9 20.72 -7.95 -8.22
CA ARG A 9 20.15 -9.30 -8.35
C ARG A 9 18.79 -9.47 -7.66
N LYS A 10 18.54 -8.79 -6.55
CA LYS A 10 17.34 -9.01 -5.70
C LYS A 10 16.47 -7.76 -5.52
N GLY A 11 16.84 -6.63 -6.12
CA GLY A 11 16.18 -5.35 -5.89
C GLY A 11 16.24 -4.91 -4.42
N ARG A 12 15.62 -3.78 -4.09
CA ARG A 12 15.25 -3.47 -2.70
C ARG A 12 13.75 -3.64 -2.57
N GLU A 13 13.34 -4.30 -1.50
CA GLU A 13 11.94 -4.30 -1.11
C GLU A 13 11.60 -2.92 -0.53
N VAL A 14 10.55 -2.31 -1.07
CA VAL A 14 9.97 -1.09 -0.51
C VAL A 14 8.96 -1.52 0.55
N LEU A 15 9.11 -1.03 1.78
CA LEU A 15 8.13 -1.26 2.84
C LEU A 15 6.82 -0.55 2.48
N VAL A 16 5.75 -1.33 2.31
CA VAL A 16 4.40 -0.77 2.16
C VAL A 16 3.90 -0.36 3.54
N THR A 17 3.71 0.94 3.76
CA THR A 17 3.12 1.47 4.98
C THR A 17 1.60 1.30 4.93
N LYS A 18 1.03 0.61 5.92
CA LYS A 18 -0.42 0.49 6.09
C LYS A 18 -0.91 1.58 7.05
N SER A 19 -2.07 2.16 6.76
CA SER A 19 -2.72 3.09 7.69
C SER A 19 -3.22 2.34 8.91
N THR A 20 -3.03 2.92 10.10
CA THR A 20 -3.61 2.43 11.36
C THR A 20 -5.12 2.63 11.42
N ALA A 21 -5.68 3.50 10.57
CA ALA A 21 -7.11 3.81 10.51
C ALA A 21 -7.67 3.62 9.07
N PRO A 22 -7.84 2.37 8.59
CA PRO A 22 -8.29 2.09 7.23
C PRO A 22 -9.75 2.53 6.98
N ALA A 23 -10.60 2.52 8.01
CA ALA A 23 -12.01 2.90 7.90
C ALA A 23 -12.20 4.40 7.62
N LEU A 24 -11.28 5.26 8.06
CA LEU A 24 -11.34 6.71 7.79
C LEU A 24 -10.98 7.06 6.35
N GLN A 25 -10.30 6.16 5.64
CA GLN A 25 -9.87 6.37 4.26
C GLN A 25 -10.83 5.75 3.24
N LYS A 26 -11.90 5.08 3.70
CA LYS A 26 -12.85 4.35 2.85
C LYS A 26 -14.27 4.78 3.18
N SER A 27 -14.98 5.25 2.17
CA SER A 27 -16.42 5.52 2.23
C SER A 27 -17.19 4.45 1.43
N TYR A 28 -18.45 4.20 1.75
CA TYR A 28 -19.30 3.26 1.02
C TYR A 28 -20.28 4.00 0.12
N ASN A 29 -20.28 3.66 -1.18
CA ASN A 29 -21.27 4.14 -2.13
C ASN A 29 -22.41 3.13 -2.27
N SER A 30 -23.56 3.45 -1.69
CA SER A 30 -24.75 2.58 -1.69
C SER A 30 -25.40 2.42 -3.07
N GLN A 31 -25.38 3.47 -3.91
CA GLN A 31 -25.96 3.44 -5.25
C GLN A 31 -25.24 2.42 -6.13
N LYS A 32 -23.91 2.38 -6.03
CA LYS A 32 -23.07 1.47 -6.81
C LYS A 32 -22.65 0.22 -6.03
N LYS A 33 -23.14 0.07 -4.78
CA LYS A 33 -22.83 -1.01 -3.83
C LYS A 33 -21.34 -1.34 -3.72
N GLN A 34 -20.50 -0.31 -3.62
CA GLN A 34 -19.04 -0.47 -3.61
C GLN A 34 -18.34 0.52 -2.68
N TYR A 35 -17.16 0.14 -2.17
CA TYR A 35 -16.31 1.05 -1.40
C TYR A 35 -15.56 1.99 -2.32
N THR A 36 -15.47 3.25 -1.92
CA THR A 36 -14.74 4.30 -2.63
C THR A 36 -13.70 4.88 -1.66
N THR A 37 -12.51 5.17 -2.17
CA THR A 37 -11.52 5.94 -1.40
C THR A 37 -11.93 7.40 -1.47
N MET A 38 -11.91 8.11 -0.34
CA MET A 38 -12.00 9.57 -0.38
C MET A 38 -10.76 10.17 -1.03
#